data_AF-A0AAE4S6W1-F1
#
_entry.id   AF-A0AAE4S6W1-F1
#
_cell.length_a   1.000
_cell.length_b   1.000
_cell.length_c   1.000
_cell.angle_alpha   90.00
_cell.angle_beta   90.00
_cell.angle_gamma   90.00
#
_symmetry.space_group_name_H-M   'P 1'
#
loop_
_entity.id
_entity.type
_entity.pdbx_description
1 polymer ?
#
loop_
_entity_poly.entity_id
_entity_poly.type
_entity_poly.pdbx_seq_one_letter_code
_entity_poly.pdbx_strand_id
1 'polypeptide(L)'
;MSLSLILGAAKLAMEVGPAAIRGISSLFGGSETADKVADMVEQVDGALGMSKEQKEMSLINEMQKLPPESLVELERIKSEMQKEVTRRQELSLQDRQKEHEQTQLTIRNGDNATDERVRRTRPDIARSSFWMMCLYVFAFEALSAKGFGDGADIYVALTIGAFAYAYFGLRTVDGFAPYSKSSGDKVSGVIKSMIKGR
;
A
#
# COMPACT_ATOMS: atom_id res chain seq x y z
N MET A 1 -8.25 -20.80 -25.58
CA MET A 1 -8.19 -19.31 -25.48
C MET A 1 -9.30 -18.72 -24.63
N SER A 2 -10.51 -19.30 -24.59
CA SER A 2 -11.64 -18.75 -23.81
C SER A 2 -11.40 -18.73 -22.29
N LEU A 3 -10.86 -19.80 -21.70
CA LEU A 3 -10.72 -19.90 -20.24
C LEU A 3 -9.75 -18.88 -19.63
N SER A 4 -8.61 -18.62 -20.29
CA SER A 4 -7.64 -17.60 -19.87
C SER A 4 -8.18 -16.17 -20.02
N LEU A 5 -9.03 -15.96 -21.02
CA LEU A 5 -9.72 -14.69 -21.23
C LEU A 5 -10.76 -14.45 -20.13
N ILE A 6 -11.59 -15.44 -19.82
CA ILE A 6 -12.60 -15.41 -18.77
C ILE A 6 -11.94 -15.20 -17.40
N LEU A 7 -10.87 -15.92 -17.09
CA LEU A 7 -10.16 -15.79 -15.81
C LEU A 7 -9.55 -14.39 -15.63
N GLY A 8 -8.95 -13.84 -16.68
CA GLY A 8 -8.42 -12.47 -16.66
C GLY A 8 -9.53 -11.40 -16.58
N ALA A 9 -10.66 -11.61 -17.27
CA ALA A 9 -11.79 -10.71 -17.25
C ALA A 9 -12.52 -10.72 -15.90
N ALA A 10 -12.72 -11.89 -15.29
CA ALA A 10 -13.34 -12.03 -13.97
C ALA A 10 -12.53 -11.31 -12.88
N LYS A 11 -11.20 -11.48 -12.89
CA LYS A 11 -10.31 -10.79 -11.95
C LYS A 11 -10.38 -9.26 -12.09
N LEU A 12 -10.33 -8.76 -13.33
CA LEU A 12 -10.43 -7.33 -13.59
C LEU A 12 -11.82 -6.78 -13.25
N ALA A 13 -12.88 -7.53 -13.54
CA ALA A 13 -14.25 -7.16 -13.23
C ALA A 13 -14.49 -7.02 -11.71
N MET A 14 -13.93 -7.93 -10.92
CA MET A 14 -13.93 -7.83 -9.44
C MET A 14 -13.12 -6.65 -8.92
N GLU A 15 -11.99 -6.32 -9.54
CA GLU A 15 -11.14 -5.19 -9.14
C GLU A 15 -11.77 -3.82 -9.48
N VAL A 16 -12.43 -3.74 -10.64
CA VAL A 16 -13.02 -2.50 -11.18
C VAL A 16 -14.40 -2.22 -10.58
N GLY A 17 -15.20 -3.27 -10.36
CA GLY A 17 -16.55 -3.20 -9.79
C GLY A 17 -17.67 -2.95 -10.82
N PRO A 18 -18.93 -3.26 -10.47
CA PRO A 18 -20.04 -3.34 -11.43
C PRO A 18 -20.43 -1.98 -12.02
N ALA A 19 -20.37 -0.90 -11.23
CA ALA A 19 -20.67 0.45 -11.70
C ALA A 19 -19.69 0.95 -12.78
N ALA A 20 -18.41 0.59 -12.65
CA ALA A 20 -17.40 0.97 -13.62
C ALA A 20 -17.49 0.11 -14.90
N ILE A 21 -17.89 -1.16 -14.81
CA ILE A 21 -18.19 -1.99 -15.99
C ILE A 21 -19.35 -1.40 -16.80
N ARG A 22 -20.45 -1.01 -16.13
CA ARG A 22 -21.58 -0.32 -16.78
C ARG A 22 -21.17 1.04 -17.35
N GLY A 23 -20.32 1.79 -16.66
CA GLY A 23 -19.74 3.03 -17.17
C GLY A 23 -18.92 2.82 -18.45
N ILE A 24 -18.01 1.85 -18.47
CA ILE A 24 -17.22 1.48 -19.66
C ILE A 24 -18.15 1.04 -20.80
N SER A 25 -19.16 0.21 -20.51
CA SER A 25 -20.18 -0.22 -21.47
C SER A 25 -20.91 0.95 -22.12
N SER A 26 -21.31 1.94 -21.32
CA SER A 26 -22.03 3.12 -21.79
C SER A 26 -21.20 3.96 -22.79
N LEU A 27 -19.87 3.97 -22.65
CA LEU A 27 -18.96 4.69 -23.55
C LEU A 27 -18.88 4.07 -24.96
N PHE A 28 -19.30 2.81 -25.10
CA PHE A 28 -19.31 2.08 -26.38
C PHE A 28 -20.70 1.91 -26.98
N GLY A 29 -21.70 2.63 -26.47
CA GLY A 29 -23.09 2.53 -26.95
C GLY A 29 -23.95 1.49 -26.24
N GLY A 30 -23.45 0.93 -25.12
CA GLY A 30 -24.12 -0.11 -24.35
C GLY A 30 -23.86 -1.51 -24.88
N SER A 31 -23.74 -2.47 -23.97
CA SER A 31 -23.57 -3.89 -24.27
C SER A 31 -24.32 -4.73 -23.25
N GLU A 32 -25.21 -5.59 -23.73
CA GLU A 32 -25.98 -6.53 -22.91
C GLU A 32 -25.05 -7.54 -22.20
N THR A 33 -23.88 -7.81 -22.77
CA THR A 33 -22.89 -8.70 -22.17
C THR A 33 -22.14 -8.03 -21.03
N ALA A 34 -21.85 -6.73 -21.14
CA ALA A 34 -21.28 -5.94 -20.06
C ALA A 34 -22.25 -5.80 -18.87
N ASP A 35 -23.54 -5.59 -19.15
CA ASP A 35 -24.56 -5.49 -18.11
C ASP A 35 -24.72 -6.83 -17.37
N LYS A 36 -24.75 -7.95 -18.11
CA LYS A 36 -24.75 -9.31 -17.52
C LYS A 36 -23.51 -9.55 -16.65
N VAL A 37 -22.32 -9.14 -17.08
CA VAL A 37 -21.10 -9.30 -16.27
C VAL A 37 -21.13 -8.39 -15.04
N ALA A 38 -21.65 -7.17 -15.15
CA ALA A 38 -21.82 -6.28 -14.01
C ALA A 38 -22.83 -6.85 -12.99
N ASP A 39 -23.94 -7.42 -13.45
CA ASP A 39 -24.93 -8.07 -12.60
C ASP A 39 -24.35 -9.31 -11.89
N MET A 40 -23.53 -10.11 -12.60
CA MET A 40 -22.80 -11.23 -12.00
C MET A 40 -21.83 -10.77 -10.91
N VAL A 41 -21.07 -9.69 -11.15
CA VAL A 41 -20.16 -9.12 -10.14
C VAL A 41 -20.94 -8.61 -8.93
N GLU A 42 -22.07 -7.94 -9.14
CA GLU A 42 -22.91 -7.42 -8.06
C GLU A 42 -23.51 -8.54 -7.20
N GLN A 43 -23.96 -9.63 -7.83
CA GLN A 43 -24.48 -10.82 -7.14
C GLN A 43 -23.40 -11.53 -6.33
N VAL A 44 -22.20 -11.68 -6.89
CA VAL A 44 -21.07 -12.35 -6.22
C VAL A 44 -20.49 -11.47 -5.11
N ASP A 45 -20.46 -10.14 -5.28
CA ASP A 45 -19.93 -9.25 -4.27
C ASP A 45 -20.90 -9.06 -3.08
N GLY A 46 -22.21 -9.08 -3.35
CA GLY A 46 -23.26 -9.07 -2.34
C GLY A 46 -23.39 -10.36 -1.51
N ALA A 47 -22.78 -11.46 -1.94
CA ALA A 47 -22.77 -12.72 -1.20
C ALA A 47 -21.89 -12.62 0.06
N LEU A 48 -22.53 -12.40 1.21
CA LEU A 48 -21.90 -12.34 2.53
C LEU A 48 -21.25 -13.68 2.90
N GLY A 49 -20.00 -13.64 3.38
CA GLY A 49 -19.29 -14.82 3.91
C GLY A 49 -18.35 -15.54 2.93
N MET A 50 -18.24 -15.10 1.67
CA MET A 50 -17.25 -15.63 0.72
C MET A 50 -15.90 -14.90 0.82
N SER A 51 -14.79 -15.64 0.76
CA SER A 51 -13.46 -15.06 0.59
C SER A 51 -13.29 -14.44 -0.80
N LYS A 52 -12.31 -13.54 -1.00
CA LYS A 52 -12.03 -12.94 -2.32
C LYS A 52 -11.79 -14.01 -3.40
N GLU A 53 -11.07 -15.06 -3.07
CA GLU A 53 -10.77 -16.17 -3.96
C GLU A 53 -12.03 -16.98 -4.31
N GLN A 54 -12.94 -17.18 -3.35
CA GLN A 54 -14.22 -17.86 -3.58
C GLN A 54 -15.15 -17.02 -4.45
N LYS A 55 -15.15 -15.69 -4.27
CA LYS A 55 -15.90 -14.76 -5.12
C LYS A 55 -15.38 -14.81 -6.57
N GLU A 56 -14.07 -14.74 -6.77
CA GLU A 56 -13.44 -14.85 -8.10
C GLU A 56 -13.79 -16.18 -8.79
N MET A 57 -13.73 -17.30 -8.05
CA MET A 57 -14.08 -18.62 -8.60
C MET A 57 -15.57 -18.75 -8.96
N SER A 58 -16.47 -18.21 -8.14
CA SER A 58 -17.90 -18.16 -8.46
C SER A 58 -18.18 -17.34 -9.71
N LEU A 59 -17.52 -16.19 -9.86
CA LEU A 59 -17.65 -15.34 -11.04
C LEU A 59 -17.14 -16.03 -12.31
N ILE A 60 -16.00 -16.73 -12.22
CA ILE A 60 -15.45 -17.51 -13.36
C ILE A 60 -16.46 -18.56 -13.82
N ASN A 61 -17.10 -19.27 -12.90
CA ASN A 61 -18.08 -20.32 -13.22
C ASN A 61 -19.34 -19.74 -13.90
N GLU A 62 -19.79 -18.55 -13.50
CA GLU A 62 -20.92 -17.89 -14.16
C GLU A 62 -20.52 -17.35 -15.54
N MET A 63 -19.33 -16.76 -15.67
CA MET A 63 -18.83 -16.25 -16.96
C MET A 63 -18.52 -17.36 -17.98
N GLN A 64 -18.28 -18.60 -17.54
CA GLN A 64 -18.15 -19.75 -18.44
C GLN A 64 -19.47 -20.15 -19.12
N LYS A 65 -20.63 -19.76 -18.58
CA LYS A 65 -21.95 -20.04 -19.15
C LYS A 65 -22.35 -19.06 -20.25
N LEU A 66 -21.54 -18.02 -20.48
CA LEU A 66 -21.79 -17.01 -21.49
C LEU A 66 -21.70 -17.61 -22.91
N PRO A 67 -22.54 -17.13 -23.87
CA PRO A 67 -22.51 -17.61 -25.24
C PRO A 67 -21.17 -17.28 -25.93
N PRO A 68 -20.73 -18.08 -26.91
CA PRO A 68 -19.45 -17.85 -27.59
C PRO A 68 -19.37 -16.49 -28.30
N GLU A 69 -20.51 -15.92 -28.71
CA GLU A 69 -20.59 -14.59 -29.32
C GLU A 69 -20.21 -13.45 -28.35
N SER A 70 -20.50 -13.60 -27.06
CA SER A 70 -20.17 -12.58 -26.05
C SER A 70 -18.69 -12.59 -25.65
N LEU A 71 -17.91 -13.58 -26.07
CA LEU A 71 -16.48 -13.64 -25.77
C LEU A 71 -15.68 -12.52 -26.48
N VAL A 72 -16.14 -12.08 -27.65
CA VAL A 72 -15.50 -10.98 -28.40
C VAL A 72 -15.77 -9.63 -27.71
N GLU A 73 -17.01 -9.41 -27.26
CA GLU A 73 -17.35 -8.22 -26.48
C GLU A 73 -16.63 -8.23 -25.13
N LEU A 74 -16.53 -9.39 -24.48
CA LEU A 74 -15.79 -9.56 -23.24
C LEU A 74 -14.30 -9.24 -23.41
N GLU A 75 -13.69 -9.61 -24.53
CA GLU A 75 -12.30 -9.24 -24.84
C GLU A 75 -12.12 -7.72 -24.94
N ARG A 76 -13.04 -7.05 -25.62
CA ARG A 76 -13.06 -5.59 -25.75
C ARG A 76 -13.21 -4.91 -24.39
N ILE A 77 -14.18 -5.35 -23.58
CA ILE A 77 -14.43 -4.81 -22.24
C ILE A 77 -13.23 -5.08 -21.32
N LYS A 78 -12.61 -6.27 -21.40
CA LYS A 78 -11.40 -6.61 -20.65
C LYS A 78 -10.24 -5.65 -20.97
N SER A 79 -10.01 -5.35 -22.25
CA SER A 79 -8.95 -4.41 -22.65
C SER A 79 -9.16 -3.02 -22.04
N GLU A 80 -10.40 -2.55 -22.01
CA GLU A 80 -10.75 -1.23 -21.47
C GLU A 80 -10.69 -1.20 -19.93
N MET A 81 -11.17 -2.25 -19.27
CA MET A 81 -10.98 -2.42 -17.82
C MET A 81 -9.50 -2.38 -17.45
N GLN A 82 -8.63 -3.02 -18.25
CA GLN A 82 -7.19 -3.00 -18.01
C GLN A 82 -6.60 -1.59 -18.15
N LYS A 83 -7.01 -0.83 -19.17
CA LYS A 83 -6.59 0.58 -19.33
C LYS A 83 -7.05 1.44 -18.15
N GLU A 84 -8.28 1.27 -17.68
CA GLU A 84 -8.81 2.00 -16.54
C GLU A 84 -8.07 1.67 -15.24
N VAL A 85 -7.76 0.39 -14.99
CA VAL A 85 -6.93 -0.01 -13.83
C VAL A 85 -5.55 0.64 -13.91
N THR A 86 -4.87 0.56 -15.06
CA THR A 86 -3.56 1.19 -15.24
C THR A 86 -3.63 2.70 -15.05
N ARG A 87 -4.66 3.37 -15.58
CA ARG A 87 -4.86 4.81 -15.39
C ARG A 87 -5.08 5.19 -13.92
N ARG A 88 -5.89 4.42 -13.19
CA ARG A 88 -6.09 4.63 -11.73
C ARG A 88 -4.79 4.46 -10.96
N GLN A 89 -4.01 3.44 -11.30
CA GLN A 89 -2.69 3.22 -10.70
C GLN A 89 -1.75 4.39 -11.00
N GLU A 90 -1.68 4.85 -12.24
CA GLU A 90 -0.87 5.99 -12.64
C GLU A 90 -1.27 7.26 -11.88
N LEU A 91 -2.56 7.60 -11.82
CA LEU A 91 -3.05 8.74 -11.06
C LEU A 91 -2.67 8.64 -9.57
N SER A 92 -2.84 7.47 -8.96
CA SER A 92 -2.47 7.27 -7.56
C SER A 92 -0.97 7.42 -7.31
N LEU A 93 -0.14 7.01 -8.26
CA LEU A 93 1.32 7.16 -8.18
C LEU A 93 1.73 8.61 -8.41
N GLN A 94 1.11 9.30 -9.37
CA GLN A 94 1.33 10.72 -9.61
C GLN A 94 0.94 11.56 -8.40
N ASP A 95 -0.18 11.26 -7.75
CA ASP A 95 -0.62 11.97 -6.54
C ASP A 95 0.38 11.77 -5.39
N ARG A 96 0.84 10.54 -5.15
CA ARG A 96 1.91 10.28 -4.16
C ARG A 96 3.21 11.01 -4.49
N GLN A 97 3.60 11.03 -5.76
CA GLN A 97 4.80 11.75 -6.20
C GLN A 97 4.65 13.26 -5.97
N LYS A 98 3.48 13.85 -6.28
CA LYS A 98 3.17 15.25 -6.03
C LYS A 98 3.16 15.57 -4.52
N GLU A 99 2.58 14.71 -3.69
CA GLU A 99 2.61 14.87 -2.23
C GLU A 99 4.05 14.91 -1.71
N HIS A 100 4.91 14.00 -2.20
CA HIS A 100 6.34 14.01 -1.87
C HIS A 100 7.04 15.27 -2.37
N GLU A 101 6.75 15.71 -3.60
CA GLU A 101 7.31 16.92 -4.17
C GLU A 101 6.92 18.16 -3.35
N GLN A 102 5.64 18.35 -3.03
CA GLN A 102 5.15 19.46 -2.23
C GLN A 102 5.76 19.49 -0.82
N THR A 103 5.90 18.31 -0.21
CA THR A 103 6.60 18.18 1.08
C THR A 103 8.05 18.65 0.95
N GLN A 104 8.77 18.18 -0.08
CA GLN A 104 10.16 18.54 -0.30
C GLN A 104 10.33 20.03 -0.67
N LEU A 105 9.39 20.61 -1.40
CA LEU A 105 9.37 22.05 -1.70
C LEU A 105 9.19 22.87 -0.43
N THR A 106 8.27 22.48 0.45
CA THR A 106 8.07 23.14 1.74
C THR A 106 9.34 23.09 2.60
N ILE A 107 10.02 21.95 2.59
CA ILE A 107 11.31 21.76 3.26
C ILE A 107 12.37 22.71 2.67
N ARG A 108 12.56 22.69 1.35
CA ARG A 108 13.53 23.55 0.67
C ARG A 108 13.23 25.03 0.87
N ASN A 109 11.96 25.42 0.89
CA ASN A 109 11.55 26.79 1.16
C ASN A 109 11.89 27.22 2.59
N GLY A 110 11.76 26.32 3.57
CA GLY A 110 12.23 26.55 4.94
C GLY A 110 13.75 26.69 5.03
N ASP A 111 14.50 25.85 4.29
CA ASP A 111 15.95 25.88 4.28
C ASP A 111 16.53 27.09 3.51
N ASN A 112 15.78 27.61 2.52
CA ASN A 112 16.11 28.82 1.77
C ASN A 112 15.52 30.11 2.37
N ALA A 113 14.92 30.04 3.56
CA ALA A 113 14.35 31.21 4.21
C ALA A 113 15.43 32.28 4.45
N THR A 114 15.07 33.55 4.24
CA THR A 114 15.95 34.69 4.51
C THR A 114 16.24 34.88 6.00
N ASP A 115 15.32 34.43 6.86
CA ASP A 115 15.50 34.40 8.30
C ASP A 115 16.42 33.24 8.71
N GLU A 116 17.57 33.59 9.29
CA GLU A 116 18.56 32.62 9.75
C GLU A 116 18.02 31.68 10.82
N ARG A 117 17.10 32.13 11.68
CA ARG A 117 16.51 31.29 12.72
C ARG A 117 15.71 30.14 12.09
N VAL A 118 14.91 30.45 11.07
CA VAL A 118 14.08 29.45 10.36
C VAL A 118 14.98 28.43 9.66
N ARG A 119 16.02 28.89 8.96
CA ARG A 119 16.99 28.04 8.26
C ARG A 119 17.77 27.11 9.20
N ARG A 120 18.18 27.59 10.39
CA ARG A 120 18.98 26.80 11.34
C ARG A 120 18.17 25.85 12.22
N THR A 121 16.86 26.09 12.37
CA THR A 121 16.01 25.31 13.28
C THR A 121 16.07 23.80 13.01
N ARG A 122 16.00 23.36 11.75
CA ARG A 122 15.99 21.93 11.41
C ARG A 122 17.37 21.27 11.64
N PRO A 123 18.50 21.85 11.19
CA PRO A 123 19.84 21.40 11.60
C PRO A 123 20.04 21.34 13.11
N ASP A 124 19.54 22.33 13.85
CA ASP A 124 19.76 22.41 15.30
C ASP A 124 18.96 21.35 16.07
N ILE A 125 17.71 21.06 15.64
CA ILE A 125 16.92 19.94 16.16
C ILE A 125 17.62 18.60 15.87
N ALA A 126 18.16 18.41 14.66
CA ALA A 126 18.89 17.20 14.30
C ALA A 126 20.16 17.02 15.15
N ARG A 127 20.94 18.09 15.34
CA ARG A 127 22.16 18.07 16.17
C ARG A 127 21.85 17.77 17.63
N SER A 128 20.84 18.41 18.20
CA SER A 128 20.45 18.19 19.60
C SER A 128 19.91 16.78 19.81
N SER A 129 19.07 16.27 18.90
CA SER A 129 18.62 14.86 18.89
C SER A 129 19.81 13.88 18.84
N PHE A 130 20.81 14.13 17.99
CA PHE A 130 22.01 13.29 17.89
C PHE A 130 22.82 13.27 19.18
N TRP A 131 23.12 14.45 19.76
CA TRP A 131 23.88 14.54 21.00
C TRP A 131 23.14 13.91 22.18
N MET A 132 21.82 14.07 22.26
CA MET A 132 21.00 13.44 23.30
C MET A 132 21.01 11.91 23.18
N MET A 133 20.96 11.37 21.97
CA MET A 133 21.09 9.93 21.74
C MET A 133 22.47 9.42 22.18
N CYS A 134 23.56 10.07 21.76
CA CYS A 134 24.90 9.70 22.18
C CYS A 134 25.05 9.76 23.71
N LEU A 135 24.57 10.83 24.34
CA LEU A 135 24.60 10.99 25.79
C LEU A 135 23.84 9.86 26.48
N TYR A 136 22.63 9.54 26.01
CA TYR A 136 21.83 8.43 26.54
C TYR A 136 22.61 7.11 26.48
N VAL A 137 23.16 6.76 25.33
CA VAL A 137 23.92 5.52 25.15
C VAL A 137 25.13 5.48 26.08
N PHE A 138 25.99 6.50 26.04
CA PHE A 138 27.19 6.52 26.88
C PHE A 138 26.88 6.53 28.38
N ALA A 139 25.84 7.25 28.82
CA ALA A 139 25.47 7.32 30.23
C ALA A 139 24.95 5.96 30.74
N PHE A 140 24.04 5.31 30.00
CA PHE A 140 23.45 4.04 30.44
C PHE A 140 24.43 2.87 30.31
N GLU A 141 25.30 2.85 29.31
CA GLU A 141 26.39 1.87 29.22
C GLU A 141 27.41 2.06 30.35
N ALA A 142 27.78 3.31 30.68
CA ALA A 142 28.68 3.59 31.79
C ALA A 142 28.08 3.23 33.17
N LEU A 143 26.76 3.38 33.34
CA LEU A 143 26.06 2.93 34.54
C LEU A 143 26.04 1.40 34.64
N SER A 144 25.76 0.71 33.53
CA SER A 144 25.78 -0.76 33.48
C SER A 144 27.18 -1.32 33.78
N ALA A 145 28.23 -0.70 33.23
CA ALA A 145 29.63 -1.07 33.51
C ALA A 145 30.00 -0.91 35.01
N LYS A 146 29.31 -0.04 35.74
CA LYS A 146 29.46 0.15 37.20
C LYS A 146 28.53 -0.74 38.03
N GLY A 147 27.77 -1.63 37.40
CA GLY A 147 26.82 -2.54 38.05
C GLY A 147 25.45 -1.93 38.33
N PHE A 148 25.13 -0.78 37.74
CA PHE A 148 23.81 -0.14 37.87
C PHE A 148 23.02 -0.22 36.56
N GLY A 149 22.01 -1.11 36.53
CA GLY A 149 21.07 -1.25 35.40
C GLY A 149 21.58 -2.09 34.22
N ASP A 150 20.72 -2.25 33.22
CA ASP A 150 20.88 -3.23 32.13
C ASP A 150 21.54 -2.67 30.85
N GLY A 151 22.02 -1.43 30.87
CA GLY A 151 22.62 -0.75 29.71
C GLY A 151 21.63 0.11 28.92
N ALA A 152 22.03 0.54 27.72
CA ALA A 152 21.20 1.40 26.88
C ALA A 152 20.20 0.58 26.05
N ASP A 153 18.91 0.95 26.08
CA ASP A 153 17.91 0.33 25.22
C ASP A 153 18.00 0.92 23.80
N ILE A 154 18.16 0.03 22.81
CA ILE A 154 18.30 0.41 21.41
C ILE A 154 17.05 1.10 20.85
N TYR A 155 15.85 0.71 21.26
CA TYR A 155 14.61 1.35 20.82
C TYR A 155 14.48 2.76 21.37
N VAL A 156 14.90 2.96 22.63
CA VAL A 156 14.93 4.30 23.23
C VAL A 156 15.97 5.17 22.53
N ALA A 157 17.17 4.65 22.29
CA ALA A 157 18.22 5.37 21.55
C ALA A 157 17.76 5.76 20.13
N LEU A 158 17.14 4.84 19.39
CA LEU A 158 16.60 5.10 18.05
C LEU A 158 15.46 6.12 18.08
N THR A 159 14.62 6.10 19.10
CA THR A 159 13.53 7.07 19.28
C THR A 159 14.08 8.48 19.54
N ILE A 160 15.09 8.60 20.40
CA ILE A 160 15.76 9.88 20.68
C ILE A 160 16.45 10.41 19.41
N GLY A 161 17.13 9.53 18.66
CA GLY A 161 17.84 9.87 17.43
C GLY A 161 16.97 10.06 16.18
N ALA A 162 15.65 9.85 16.27
CA ALA A 162 14.76 9.80 15.10
C ALA A 162 14.85 11.05 14.21
N PHE A 163 14.97 12.25 14.81
CA PHE A 163 15.09 13.49 14.06
C PHE A 163 16.45 13.64 13.37
N ALA A 164 17.54 13.20 14.02
CA ALA A 164 18.86 13.17 13.40
C ALA A 164 18.88 12.23 12.19
N TYR A 165 18.33 11.03 12.32
CA TYR A 165 18.23 10.07 11.24
C TYR A 165 17.38 10.57 10.07
N ALA A 166 16.22 11.15 10.37
CA ALA A 166 15.35 11.76 9.36
C ALA A 166 16.07 12.89 8.61
N TYR A 167 16.84 13.72 9.32
CA TYR A 167 17.62 14.80 8.72
C TYR A 167 18.73 14.28 7.78
N PHE A 168 19.40 13.19 8.13
CA PHE A 168 20.39 12.53 7.27
C PHE A 168 19.76 11.68 6.13
N GLY A 169 18.43 11.64 6.03
CA GLY A 169 17.73 10.99 4.92
C GLY A 169 17.34 9.52 5.17
N LEU A 170 17.46 9.02 6.39
CA LEU A 170 16.94 7.71 6.75
C LEU A 170 15.41 7.77 6.85
N ARG A 171 14.70 7.12 5.91
CA ARG A 171 13.22 7.18 5.82
C ARG A 171 12.53 5.97 6.40
N THR A 172 13.11 4.79 6.22
CA THR A 172 12.67 3.57 6.86
C THR A 172 13.89 2.78 7.29
N VAL A 173 13.77 2.14 8.46
CA VAL A 173 14.77 1.20 8.98
C VAL A 173 14.38 -0.22 8.53
N ASP A 174 13.87 -0.37 7.30
CA ASP A 174 13.28 -1.62 6.80
C ASP A 174 14.31 -2.77 6.70
N GLY A 175 15.60 -2.44 6.64
CA GLY A 175 16.69 -3.43 6.68
C GLY A 175 17.05 -3.96 8.08
N PHE A 176 16.55 -3.35 9.17
CA PHE A 176 16.89 -3.74 10.56
C PHE A 176 15.67 -4.15 11.39
N ALA A 177 14.46 -4.17 10.80
CA ALA A 177 13.29 -4.70 11.47
C ALA A 177 13.28 -6.24 11.39
N PRO A 178 13.17 -6.97 12.51
CA PRO A 178 13.08 -8.44 12.49
C PRO A 178 11.82 -8.98 11.80
N TYR A 179 10.85 -8.11 11.49
CA TYR A 179 9.63 -8.44 10.76
C TYR A 179 9.50 -7.50 9.57
N SER A 180 9.35 -8.06 8.37
CA SER A 180 9.08 -7.23 7.19
C SER A 180 7.70 -6.58 7.34
N LYS A 181 7.61 -5.29 7.02
CA LYS A 181 6.34 -4.55 7.10
C LYS A 181 5.41 -4.86 5.92
N SER A 182 5.72 -5.86 5.09
CA SER A 182 4.79 -6.45 4.14
C SER A 182 3.52 -6.88 4.89
N SER A 183 2.37 -6.43 4.39
CA SER A 183 1.06 -6.79 4.93
C SER A 183 0.86 -8.31 5.02
N GLY A 184 1.59 -9.10 4.21
CA GLY A 184 1.57 -10.57 4.25
C GLY A 184 2.18 -11.18 5.50
N ASP A 185 3.23 -10.59 6.06
CA ASP A 185 3.92 -11.14 7.25
C ASP A 185 3.11 -10.91 8.54
N LYS A 186 2.33 -9.82 8.60
CA LYS A 186 1.41 -9.56 9.72
C LYS A 186 0.29 -10.61 9.77
N VAL A 187 -0.23 -11.01 8.61
CA VAL A 187 -1.28 -12.05 8.51
C VAL A 187 -0.70 -13.43 8.83
N SER A 188 0.49 -13.75 8.32
CA SER A 188 1.21 -14.99 8.63
C SER A 188 1.53 -15.11 10.14
N GLY A 189 1.94 -14.01 10.78
CA GLY A 189 2.19 -13.96 12.22
C GLY A 189 0.95 -14.23 13.07
N VAL A 190 -0.20 -13.64 12.71
CA VAL A 190 -1.48 -13.86 13.39
C VAL A 190 -1.96 -15.31 13.22
N ILE A 191 -1.90 -15.87 12.01
CA ILE A 191 -2.29 -17.26 11.75
C ILE A 191 -1.40 -18.24 12.52
N LYS A 192 -0.08 -18.01 12.55
CA LYS A 192 0.86 -18.85 13.29
C LYS A 192 0.64 -18.79 14.81
N SER A 193 0.24 -17.63 15.34
CA SER A 193 -0.13 -17.50 16.76
C SER A 193 -1.43 -18.23 17.12
N MET A 194 -2.40 -18.29 16.20
CA MET A 194 -3.63 -19.08 16.38
C MET A 194 -3.40 -20.59 16.31
N ILE A 195 -2.50 -21.05 15.44
CA ILE A 195 -2.19 -22.50 15.31
C ILE A 195 -1.39 -23.00 16.50
N LYS A 196 -0.49 -22.18 17.06
CA LYS A 196 0.32 -22.56 18.22
C LYS A 196 -0.45 -22.51 19.56
N GLY A 197 -1.65 -21.95 19.56
CA GLY A 197 -2.56 -21.88 20.71
C GLY A 197 -3.64 -22.97 20.73
N ARG A 198 -3.56 -23.98 19.86
CA ARG A 198 -4.39 -25.20 19.91
C ARG A 198 -3.53 -26.42 20.17
#